data_AF-A0A3R7BUL2-F1
#
_entry.id   AF-A0A3R7BUL2-F1
#
_cell.length_a   1.000
_cell.length_b   1.000
_cell.length_c   1.000
_cell.angle_alpha   90.00
_cell.angle_beta   90.00
_cell.angle_gamma   90.00
#
_symmetry.space_group_name_H-M   'P 1'
#
loop_
_entity.id
_entity.type
_entity.pdbx_description
1 polymer ?
#
loop_
_entity_poly.entity_id
_entity_poly.type
_entity_poly.pdbx_seq_one_letter_code
_entity_poly.pdbx_strand_id
1 'polypeptide(L)'
;MSFRQMTSAAAAKVVLQSKDLVQQVTMYQPGCPKHMRCLRALRRPSLTWQDDVHAAFAMIATVLSSWLKEYGIDRLPSLYACMGHMRGVVLVHAVYSGRVDLIHVVSLREYDDDPPLLDIAAAGGHVAMLTHLLQHASNTVATPFAMDVAASMGRVDIVELLHTHRPQDDSFHESAISISIVHGHISILQFFHDRQVDGVFTPDMMDLAATHGHVHVLEFLHRHRPGLRMSMRAMESAAAGGHFAAVRFLHHHYDDHHLPCGPNVMDAAAIGGHLDIVRFLHLNRPEGCTRLAMNASATRGDLNMVTWLHVHRPEGGTTSAMDGAATCGHLKVVKFLHTHRSEGCTSAAFWGAVKHNHVEVVEWLLTHQRQWCDPYYSNMFVVKDLRKVPEIVADPADDREQLRLGRRSTEFDGNLRILCSPVNIPAFSRLQKLSLYDNQLTSIDIGSLRHLKELWLSNNWLTSVPDSVLTLPLLSILHLSNNRITHIPSTIGAASALQVLSLDNNHLQDVPVEIGQCADLVELNLRYHPTWN
;
A
#
# COMPACT_ATOMS: atom_id res chain seq x y z
N MET A 1 -40.24 -23.78 62.32
CA MET A 1 -40.75 -24.91 61.51
C MET A 1 -39.89 -26.13 61.78
N SER A 2 -40.54 -27.29 62.00
CA SER A 2 -39.97 -28.54 62.51
C SER A 2 -38.92 -29.17 61.57
N PHE A 3 -37.71 -29.42 62.07
CA PHE A 3 -36.58 -30.06 61.37
C PHE A 3 -36.73 -31.58 61.16
N ARG A 4 -37.90 -32.18 61.42
CA ARG A 4 -38.07 -33.64 61.45
C ARG A 4 -38.48 -34.32 60.13
N GLN A 5 -38.55 -33.62 59.00
CA GLN A 5 -38.95 -34.21 57.71
C GLN A 5 -38.17 -33.70 56.49
N MET A 6 -36.89 -33.32 56.65
CA MET A 6 -36.01 -33.20 55.49
C MET A 6 -35.29 -34.54 55.29
N THR A 7 -35.47 -35.15 54.12
CA THR A 7 -34.60 -36.25 53.65
C THR A 7 -33.15 -35.81 53.79
N SER A 8 -32.21 -36.73 54.09
CA SER A 8 -30.81 -36.36 54.35
C SER A 8 -30.21 -35.50 53.23
N ALA A 9 -30.66 -35.70 51.98
CA ALA A 9 -30.31 -34.89 50.82
C ALA A 9 -30.81 -33.43 50.88
N ALA A 10 -32.03 -33.18 51.36
CA ALA A 10 -32.59 -31.83 51.49
C ALA A 10 -31.90 -31.04 52.62
N ALA A 11 -31.65 -31.69 53.76
CA ALA A 11 -30.88 -31.10 54.85
C ALA A 11 -29.43 -30.81 54.44
N ALA A 12 -28.78 -31.75 53.73
CA ALA A 12 -27.44 -31.55 53.19
C ALA A 12 -27.38 -30.40 52.18
N LYS A 13 -28.39 -30.26 51.31
CA LYS A 13 -28.46 -29.15 50.35
C LYS A 13 -28.59 -27.79 51.03
N VAL A 14 -29.40 -27.69 52.08
CA VAL A 14 -29.54 -26.46 52.88
C VAL A 14 -28.23 -26.10 53.58
N VAL A 15 -27.52 -27.08 54.15
CA VAL A 15 -26.22 -26.88 54.80
C VAL A 15 -25.13 -26.48 53.79
N LEU A 16 -25.08 -27.14 52.63
CA LEU A 16 -24.16 -26.82 51.52
C LEU A 16 -24.39 -25.42 50.91
N GLN A 17 -25.60 -24.88 51.04
CA GLN A 17 -25.96 -23.54 50.56
C GLN A 17 -25.92 -22.48 51.67
N SER A 18 -25.58 -22.86 52.90
CA SER A 18 -25.50 -21.90 54.01
C SER A 18 -24.31 -20.96 53.81
N LYS A 19 -24.53 -19.66 54.07
CA LYS A 19 -23.49 -18.64 53.93
C LYS A 19 -22.27 -18.95 54.80
N ASP A 20 -22.49 -19.45 56.02
CA ASP A 20 -21.42 -19.78 56.96
C ASP A 20 -20.50 -20.90 56.44
N LEU A 21 -21.07 -21.98 55.89
CA LEU A 21 -20.27 -23.08 55.34
C LEU A 21 -19.54 -22.67 54.07
N VAL A 22 -20.20 -21.92 53.17
CA VAL A 22 -19.55 -21.39 51.96
C VAL A 22 -18.37 -20.50 52.34
N GLN A 23 -18.53 -19.63 53.36
CA GLN A 23 -17.48 -18.74 53.84
C GLN A 23 -16.29 -19.53 54.41
N GLN A 24 -16.55 -20.57 55.21
CA GLN A 24 -15.53 -21.49 55.75
C GLN A 24 -14.80 -22.30 54.66
N VAL A 25 -15.53 -22.83 53.67
CA VAL A 25 -14.95 -23.56 52.54
C VAL A 25 -14.09 -22.64 51.68
N THR A 26 -14.54 -21.42 51.41
CA THR A 26 -13.76 -20.43 50.65
C THR A 26 -12.55 -19.90 51.41
N MET A 27 -12.57 -19.89 52.74
CA MET A 27 -11.40 -19.56 53.58
C MET A 27 -10.28 -20.60 53.46
N TYR A 28 -10.62 -21.88 53.20
CA TYR A 28 -9.66 -22.99 53.15
C TYR A 28 -9.27 -23.46 51.75
N GLN A 29 -9.89 -22.95 50.68
CA GLN A 29 -9.47 -23.22 49.31
C GLN A 29 -8.60 -22.09 48.75
N PRO A 30 -7.26 -22.24 48.67
CA PRO A 30 -6.36 -21.29 48.02
C PRO A 30 -6.44 -21.42 46.48
N GLY A 31 -7.66 -21.38 45.93
CA GLY A 31 -7.94 -21.71 44.53
C GLY A 31 -8.59 -20.56 43.76
N CYS A 32 -8.12 -20.34 42.53
CA CYS A 32 -8.78 -19.44 41.59
C CYS A 32 -10.10 -20.07 41.08
N PRO A 33 -11.27 -19.42 41.28
CA PRO A 33 -12.57 -19.91 40.80
C PRO A 33 -12.55 -20.26 39.31
N LYS A 34 -13.31 -21.28 38.88
CA LYS A 34 -13.30 -21.77 37.49
C LYS A 34 -13.50 -20.66 36.45
N HIS A 35 -14.40 -19.72 36.72
CA HIS A 35 -14.72 -18.59 35.85
C HIS A 35 -13.61 -17.53 35.76
N MET A 36 -12.64 -17.52 36.70
CA MET A 36 -11.50 -16.60 36.68
C MET A 36 -10.27 -17.22 36.00
N ARG A 37 -10.28 -18.55 35.74
CA ARG A 37 -9.12 -19.25 35.15
C ARG A 37 -8.78 -18.78 33.74
N CYS A 38 -9.76 -18.33 32.96
CA CYS A 38 -9.54 -17.79 31.62
C CYS A 38 -8.71 -16.50 31.64
N LEU A 39 -8.76 -15.72 32.73
CA LEU A 39 -8.01 -14.48 32.89
C LEU A 39 -6.55 -14.71 33.25
N ARG A 40 -6.18 -15.92 33.70
CA ARG A 40 -4.83 -16.25 34.19
C ARG A 40 -3.74 -16.07 33.13
N ALA A 41 -4.08 -16.16 31.85
CA ALA A 41 -3.14 -15.98 30.75
C ALA A 41 -2.88 -14.51 30.42
N LEU A 42 -3.74 -13.58 30.86
CA LEU A 42 -3.59 -12.16 30.56
C LEU A 42 -2.38 -11.59 31.32
N ARG A 43 -1.62 -10.75 30.63
CA ARG A 43 -0.47 -10.04 31.19
C ARG A 43 -0.61 -8.56 30.87
N ARG A 44 -0.05 -7.71 31.74
CA ARG A 44 0.08 -6.28 31.47
C ARG A 44 1.01 -6.17 30.25
N PRO A 45 0.59 -5.51 29.16
CA PRO A 45 1.49 -5.25 28.05
C PRO A 45 2.62 -4.34 28.55
N SER A 46 3.87 -4.73 28.29
CA SER A 46 4.98 -3.77 28.28
C SER A 46 5.05 -3.31 26.84
N LEU A 47 4.76 -2.03 26.61
CA LEU A 47 4.66 -1.50 25.26
C LEU A 47 5.77 -0.51 25.07
N THR A 48 6.58 -0.75 24.04
CA THR A 48 7.33 0.31 23.40
C THR A 48 6.45 0.88 22.28
N TRP A 49 6.55 2.17 21.98
CA TRP A 49 5.67 2.84 21.01
C TRP A 49 5.78 2.33 19.55
N GLN A 50 6.65 1.36 19.28
CA GLN A 50 6.75 0.64 18.01
C GLN A 50 5.82 -0.58 17.93
N ASP A 51 5.26 -1.00 19.07
CA ASP A 51 4.37 -2.14 19.16
C ASP A 51 2.95 -1.77 18.74
N ASP A 52 2.21 -2.72 18.15
CA ASP A 52 0.79 -2.54 17.86
C ASP A 52 -0.01 -2.53 19.17
N VAL A 53 -0.10 -1.33 19.75
CA VAL A 53 -0.85 -0.99 20.96
C VAL A 53 -2.29 -1.51 20.87
N HIS A 54 -2.92 -1.39 19.70
CA HIS A 54 -4.30 -1.82 19.50
C HIS A 54 -4.43 -3.34 19.53
N ALA A 55 -3.53 -4.08 18.87
CA ALA A 55 -3.53 -5.54 18.90
C ALA A 55 -3.28 -6.08 20.32
N ALA A 56 -2.33 -5.49 21.05
CA ALA A 56 -2.02 -5.89 22.43
C ALA A 56 -3.22 -5.69 23.37
N PHE A 57 -3.96 -4.58 23.22
CA PHE A 57 -5.12 -4.28 24.05
C PHE A 57 -6.41 -4.93 23.58
N ALA A 58 -6.57 -5.25 22.30
CA ALA A 58 -7.78 -5.86 21.76
C ALA A 58 -8.06 -7.23 22.40
N MET A 59 -7.03 -8.07 22.61
CA MET A 59 -7.20 -9.35 23.30
C MET A 59 -7.66 -9.18 24.74
N ILE A 60 -7.00 -8.28 25.48
CA ILE A 60 -7.36 -7.99 26.88
C ILE A 60 -8.79 -7.44 26.95
N ALA A 61 -9.12 -6.49 26.09
CA ALA A 61 -10.46 -5.91 26.02
C ALA A 61 -11.52 -6.97 25.72
N THR A 62 -11.29 -7.85 24.75
CA THR A 62 -12.26 -8.90 24.37
C THR A 62 -12.56 -9.83 25.55
N VAL A 63 -11.52 -10.35 26.20
CA VAL A 63 -11.67 -11.33 27.28
C VAL A 63 -12.21 -10.65 28.56
N LEU A 64 -11.62 -9.52 28.95
CA LEU A 64 -11.94 -8.85 30.20
C LEU A 64 -13.28 -8.13 30.15
N SER A 65 -13.65 -7.48 29.04
CA SER A 65 -14.97 -6.87 28.90
C SER A 65 -16.08 -7.90 28.92
N SER A 66 -15.89 -9.07 28.29
CA SER A 66 -16.86 -10.17 28.33
C SER A 66 -17.06 -10.67 29.76
N TRP A 67 -15.97 -10.86 30.49
CA TRP A 67 -16.01 -11.29 31.89
C TRP A 67 -16.66 -10.25 32.81
N LEU A 68 -16.31 -8.97 32.67
CA LEU A 68 -16.90 -7.88 33.45
C LEU A 68 -18.39 -7.72 33.19
N LYS A 69 -18.84 -7.97 31.96
CA LYS A 69 -20.27 -7.96 31.59
C LYS A 69 -21.06 -9.07 32.28
N GLU A 70 -20.47 -10.26 32.43
CA GLU A 70 -21.13 -11.43 33.02
C GLU A 70 -21.11 -11.40 34.55
N TYR A 71 -19.99 -10.99 35.16
CA TYR A 71 -19.76 -11.15 36.60
C TYR A 71 -19.76 -9.83 37.40
N GLY A 72 -19.72 -8.68 36.73
CA GLY A 72 -19.73 -7.36 37.36
C GLY A 72 -18.41 -6.95 38.01
N ILE A 73 -18.35 -5.68 38.43
CA ILE A 73 -17.16 -5.04 39.02
C ILE A 73 -16.91 -5.52 40.46
N ASP A 74 -17.98 -5.93 41.17
CA ASP A 74 -17.93 -6.39 42.56
C ASP A 74 -17.02 -7.62 42.78
N ARG A 75 -16.68 -8.34 41.71
CA ARG A 75 -15.80 -9.52 41.74
C ARG A 75 -14.31 -9.18 41.61
N LEU A 76 -13.95 -7.93 41.32
CA LEU A 76 -12.56 -7.50 41.17
C LEU A 76 -11.72 -7.68 42.45
N PRO A 77 -12.20 -7.37 43.67
CA PRO A 77 -11.41 -7.61 44.88
C PRO A 77 -11.02 -9.09 45.07
N SER A 78 -11.95 -10.01 44.78
CA SER A 78 -11.67 -11.45 44.80
C SER A 78 -10.70 -11.87 43.69
N LEU A 79 -10.83 -11.29 42.49
CA LEU A 79 -9.89 -11.51 41.39
C LEU A 79 -8.47 -11.12 41.80
N TYR A 80 -8.30 -9.97 42.45
CA TYR A 80 -7.01 -9.46 42.88
C TYR A 80 -6.40 -10.25 44.05
N ALA A 81 -7.25 -10.80 44.94
CA ALA A 81 -6.81 -11.70 46.00
C ALA A 81 -6.29 -13.02 45.43
N CYS A 82 -6.94 -13.56 44.39
CA CYS A 82 -6.50 -14.79 43.72
C CYS A 82 -5.31 -14.57 42.75
N MET A 83 -5.25 -13.42 42.07
CA MET A 83 -4.31 -13.11 41.00
C MET A 83 -3.86 -11.65 41.06
N GLY A 84 -2.88 -11.34 41.92
CA GLY A 84 -2.43 -9.97 42.17
C GLY A 84 -2.01 -9.17 40.92
N HIS A 85 -1.39 -9.82 39.94
CA HIS A 85 -0.96 -9.19 38.67
C HIS A 85 -2.12 -8.66 37.82
N MET A 86 -3.35 -9.15 38.03
CA MET A 86 -4.52 -8.69 37.28
C MET A 86 -4.90 -7.24 37.58
N ARG A 87 -4.46 -6.67 38.71
CA ARG A 87 -4.67 -5.25 39.01
C ARG A 87 -4.09 -4.35 37.92
N GLY A 88 -2.86 -4.60 37.47
CA GLY A 88 -2.23 -3.85 36.38
C GLY A 88 -2.91 -4.07 35.03
N VAL A 89 -3.40 -5.29 34.76
CA VAL A 89 -4.14 -5.60 33.53
C VAL A 89 -5.48 -4.84 33.49
N VAL A 90 -6.22 -4.84 34.60
CA VAL A 90 -7.50 -4.13 34.71
C VAL A 90 -7.29 -2.63 34.63
N LEU A 91 -6.23 -2.10 35.25
CA LEU A 91 -5.88 -0.69 35.17
C LEU A 91 -5.69 -0.24 33.71
N VAL A 92 -4.82 -0.92 32.97
CA VAL A 92 -4.55 -0.49 31.59
C VAL A 92 -5.78 -0.69 30.69
N HIS A 93 -6.57 -1.75 30.91
CA HIS A 93 -7.85 -1.92 30.23
C HIS A 93 -8.84 -0.79 30.55
N ALA A 94 -8.94 -0.36 31.80
CA ALA A 94 -9.80 0.74 32.22
C ALA A 94 -9.43 2.02 31.48
N VAL A 95 -8.14 2.35 31.44
CA VAL A 95 -7.60 3.52 30.73
C VAL A 95 -7.87 3.44 29.23
N TYR A 96 -7.52 2.32 28.58
CA TYR A 96 -7.75 2.11 27.14
C TYR A 96 -9.23 2.18 26.75
N SER A 97 -10.12 1.66 27.60
CA SER A 97 -11.57 1.66 27.35
C SER A 97 -12.32 2.89 27.89
N GLY A 98 -11.62 3.82 28.55
CA GLY A 98 -12.24 5.03 29.13
C GLY A 98 -13.14 4.77 30.34
N ARG A 99 -13.02 3.61 30.97
CA ARG A 99 -13.89 3.16 32.07
C ARG A 99 -13.40 3.64 33.43
N VAL A 100 -13.84 4.83 33.83
CA VAL A 100 -13.49 5.47 35.12
C VAL A 100 -13.99 4.65 36.32
N ASP A 101 -15.11 3.93 36.17
CA ASP A 101 -15.71 3.07 37.19
C ASP A 101 -14.77 1.94 37.66
N LEU A 102 -13.89 1.45 36.78
CA LEU A 102 -12.91 0.42 37.11
C LEU A 102 -11.73 0.95 37.94
N ILE A 103 -11.45 2.25 37.87
CA ILE A 103 -10.29 2.85 38.56
C ILE A 103 -10.54 3.02 40.05
N HIS A 104 -11.77 3.25 40.48
CA HIS A 104 -12.08 3.37 41.92
C HIS A 104 -11.72 2.13 42.74
N VAL A 105 -11.50 0.99 42.09
CA VAL A 105 -11.11 -0.28 42.72
C VAL A 105 -9.59 -0.52 42.67
N VAL A 106 -8.81 0.36 42.04
CA VAL A 106 -7.36 0.24 41.83
C VAL A 106 -6.65 1.47 42.40
N SER A 107 -5.74 1.28 43.36
CA SER A 107 -4.90 2.37 43.87
C SER A 107 -3.89 2.80 42.80
N LEU A 108 -4.05 4.02 42.27
CA LEU A 108 -3.14 4.59 41.25
C LEU A 108 -1.73 4.88 41.78
N ARG A 109 -1.53 4.91 43.11
CA ARG A 109 -0.25 5.28 43.75
C ARG A 109 0.82 4.20 43.68
N GLU A 110 0.45 2.96 43.33
CA GLU A 110 1.34 1.79 43.38
C GLU A 110 1.85 1.34 42.01
N TYR A 111 1.56 2.09 40.93
CA TYR A 111 1.87 1.67 39.57
C TYR A 111 2.87 2.58 38.87
N ASP A 112 3.88 1.96 38.27
CA ASP A 112 4.82 2.60 37.35
C ASP A 112 4.13 2.99 36.04
N ASP A 113 4.63 4.07 35.42
CA ASP A 113 4.13 4.69 34.19
C ASP A 113 4.43 3.88 32.89
N ASP A 114 4.75 2.58 33.00
CA ASP A 114 4.93 1.68 31.85
C ASP A 114 3.77 0.66 31.76
N PRO A 115 2.84 0.77 30.80
CA PRO A 115 2.84 1.73 29.69
C PRO A 115 2.25 3.10 30.12
N PRO A 116 2.57 4.19 29.40
CA PRO A 116 2.23 5.56 29.76
C PRO A 116 0.71 5.78 29.73
N LEU A 117 0.11 5.85 30.92
CA LEU A 117 -1.34 5.80 31.08
C LEU A 117 -2.04 7.06 30.58
N LEU A 118 -1.42 8.23 30.76
CA LEU A 118 -1.95 9.50 30.29
C LEU A 118 -2.04 9.55 28.76
N ASP A 119 -1.02 9.03 28.09
CA ASP A 119 -0.94 9.00 26.64
C ASP A 119 -1.97 8.03 26.04
N ILE A 120 -2.18 6.88 26.68
CA ILE A 120 -3.25 5.93 26.28
C ILE A 120 -4.63 6.58 26.44
N ALA A 121 -4.87 7.30 27.56
CA ALA A 121 -6.13 8.00 27.78
C ALA A 121 -6.36 9.11 26.74
N ALA A 122 -5.32 9.88 26.42
CA ALA A 122 -5.36 10.94 25.41
C ALA A 122 -5.62 10.36 24.01
N ALA A 123 -4.93 9.28 23.64
CA ALA A 123 -5.12 8.61 22.36
C ALA A 123 -6.50 7.97 22.21
N GLY A 124 -7.09 7.50 23.31
CA GLY A 124 -8.48 7.02 23.33
C GLY A 124 -9.54 8.14 23.32
N GLY A 125 -9.14 9.41 23.47
CA GLY A 125 -10.07 10.54 23.57
C GLY A 125 -10.86 10.59 24.87
N HIS A 126 -10.38 9.92 25.93
CA HIS A 126 -11.12 9.70 27.18
C HIS A 126 -10.90 10.83 28.19
N VAL A 127 -11.59 11.95 28.02
CA VAL A 127 -11.43 13.17 28.85
C VAL A 127 -11.61 12.90 30.33
N ALA A 128 -12.69 12.23 30.73
CA ALA A 128 -12.97 11.96 32.15
C ALA A 128 -11.90 11.06 32.79
N MET A 129 -11.40 10.10 32.02
CA MET A 129 -10.29 9.22 32.41
C MET A 129 -9.01 10.01 32.60
N LEU A 130 -8.66 10.83 31.61
CA LEU A 130 -7.47 11.67 31.64
C LEU A 130 -7.50 12.65 32.83
N THR A 131 -8.62 13.33 33.07
CA THR A 131 -8.80 14.22 34.22
C THR A 131 -8.59 13.49 35.54
N HIS A 132 -9.15 12.28 35.66
CA HIS A 132 -8.99 11.47 36.87
C HIS A 132 -7.54 11.05 37.10
N LEU A 133 -6.84 10.63 36.04
CA LEU A 133 -5.42 10.28 36.10
C LEU A 133 -4.57 11.49 36.51
N LEU A 134 -4.76 12.64 35.87
CA LEU A 134 -4.02 13.87 36.17
C LEU A 134 -4.20 14.35 37.62
N GLN A 135 -5.38 14.14 38.22
CA GLN A 135 -5.66 14.52 39.61
C GLN A 135 -5.09 13.56 40.66
N HIS A 136 -4.95 12.27 40.33
CA HIS A 136 -4.72 11.22 41.33
C HIS A 136 -3.45 10.39 41.13
N ALA A 137 -2.85 10.41 39.94
CA ALA A 137 -1.61 9.71 39.64
C ALA A 137 -0.41 10.65 39.84
N SER A 138 0.24 10.56 41.00
CA SER A 138 1.32 11.48 41.40
C SER A 138 2.63 11.32 40.61
N ASN A 139 2.78 10.22 39.86
CA ASN A 139 4.04 9.86 39.18
C ASN A 139 3.91 9.75 37.66
N THR A 140 2.73 10.01 37.08
CA THR A 140 2.52 9.86 35.64
C THR A 140 2.69 11.20 34.94
N VAL A 141 3.47 11.21 33.86
CA VAL A 141 3.77 12.43 33.12
C VAL A 141 3.42 12.24 31.66
N ALA A 142 2.51 13.05 31.13
CA ALA A 142 2.11 12.98 29.73
C ALA A 142 3.31 13.30 28.83
N THR A 143 3.61 12.41 27.89
CA THR A 143 4.68 12.66 26.91
C THR A 143 4.18 13.57 25.79
N PRO A 144 5.08 14.21 24.99
CA PRO A 144 4.68 14.99 23.81
C PRO A 144 3.71 14.27 22.88
N PHE A 145 3.81 12.94 22.80
CA PHE A 145 2.91 12.10 22.01
C PHE A 145 1.43 12.27 22.42
N ALA A 146 1.12 12.38 23.71
CA ALA A 146 -0.25 12.59 24.17
C ALA A 146 -0.87 13.87 23.61
N MET A 147 -0.07 14.95 23.58
CA MET A 147 -0.46 16.24 23.04
C MET A 147 -0.58 16.19 21.52
N ASP A 148 0.38 15.56 20.84
CA ASP A 148 0.38 15.39 19.39
C ASP A 148 -0.85 14.63 18.90
N VAL A 149 -1.21 13.54 19.59
CA VAL A 149 -2.40 12.76 19.24
C VAL A 149 -3.67 13.58 19.49
N ALA A 150 -3.77 14.26 20.64
CA ALA A 150 -4.90 15.14 20.92
C ALA A 150 -5.05 16.26 19.88
N ALA A 151 -3.93 16.84 19.45
CA ALA A 151 -3.87 17.85 18.40
C ALA A 151 -4.32 17.29 17.05
N SER A 152 -3.84 16.10 16.65
CA SER A 152 -4.23 15.46 15.39
C SER A 152 -5.73 15.17 15.32
N MET A 153 -6.35 14.84 16.46
CA MET A 153 -7.77 14.54 16.59
C MET A 153 -8.65 15.79 16.79
N GLY A 154 -8.07 16.98 16.93
CA GLY A 154 -8.82 18.22 17.15
C GLY A 154 -9.45 18.34 18.55
N ARG A 155 -8.92 17.61 19.55
CA ARG A 155 -9.47 17.52 20.90
C ARG A 155 -8.96 18.65 21.79
N VAL A 156 -9.55 19.83 21.64
CA VAL A 156 -9.21 21.04 22.42
C VAL A 156 -9.35 20.80 23.93
N ASP A 157 -10.35 20.02 24.34
CA ASP A 157 -10.59 19.59 25.73
C ASP A 157 -9.38 18.87 26.33
N ILE A 158 -8.79 17.94 25.57
CA ILE A 158 -7.60 17.20 25.99
C ILE A 158 -6.36 18.08 25.93
N VAL A 159 -6.20 18.89 24.88
CA VAL A 159 -5.10 19.87 24.74
C VAL A 159 -5.09 20.83 25.93
N GLU A 160 -6.25 21.35 26.34
CA GLU A 160 -6.39 22.26 27.49
C GLU A 160 -5.97 21.59 28.80
N LEU A 161 -6.43 20.35 29.02
CA LEU A 161 -6.06 19.57 30.20
C LEU A 161 -4.55 19.33 30.26
N LEU A 162 -3.95 18.90 29.14
CA LEU A 162 -2.51 18.63 29.07
C LEU A 162 -1.67 19.91 29.23
N HIS A 163 -2.09 21.03 28.60
CA HIS A 163 -1.43 22.32 28.75
C HIS A 163 -1.46 22.84 30.19
N THR A 164 -2.60 22.69 30.90
CA THR A 164 -2.73 23.12 32.31
C THR A 164 -1.69 22.47 33.22
N HIS A 165 -1.30 21.23 32.93
CA HIS A 165 -0.31 20.49 33.71
C HIS A 165 1.13 20.74 33.25
N ARG A 166 1.34 21.23 32.02
CA ARG A 166 2.65 21.53 31.42
C ARG A 166 2.63 22.85 30.62
N PRO A 167 2.50 24.01 31.28
CA PRO A 167 2.33 25.29 30.59
C PRO A 167 3.61 25.88 29.99
N GLN A 168 4.80 25.42 30.38
CA GLN A 168 6.11 26.01 30.00
C GLN A 168 7.00 25.07 29.17
N ASP A 169 6.45 24.01 28.57
CA ASP A 169 7.22 23.10 27.71
C ASP A 169 7.07 23.51 26.23
N ASP A 170 7.93 24.39 25.75
CA ASP A 170 7.82 24.95 24.40
C ASP A 170 7.82 23.87 23.30
N SER A 171 8.58 22.78 23.50
CA SER A 171 8.65 21.66 22.56
C SER A 171 7.32 20.91 22.43
N PHE A 172 6.58 20.84 23.53
CA PHE A 172 5.26 20.22 23.63
C PHE A 172 4.19 21.01 22.87
N HIS A 173 4.32 22.34 22.80
CA HIS A 173 3.35 23.20 22.11
C HIS A 173 3.66 23.38 20.63
N GLU A 174 4.94 23.39 20.22
CA GLU A 174 5.34 23.56 18.81
C GLU A 174 4.83 22.43 17.91
N SER A 175 5.01 21.19 18.36
CA SER A 175 4.54 20.01 17.66
C SER A 175 3.00 20.02 17.57
N ALA A 176 2.32 20.33 18.68
CA ALA A 176 0.86 20.41 18.73
C ALA A 176 0.27 21.45 17.76
N ILE A 177 0.87 22.66 17.71
CA ILE A 177 0.46 23.72 16.80
C ILE A 177 0.67 23.28 15.35
N SER A 178 1.84 22.73 15.02
CA SER A 178 2.14 22.25 13.67
C SER A 178 1.18 21.15 13.22
N ILE A 179 0.89 20.18 14.08
CA ILE A 179 -0.08 19.10 13.81
C ILE A 179 -1.49 19.64 13.65
N SER A 180 -1.89 20.63 14.47
CA SER A 180 -3.20 21.27 14.35
C SER A 180 -3.35 22.03 13.02
N ILE A 181 -2.27 22.63 12.50
CA ILE A 181 -2.27 23.26 11.17
C ILE A 181 -2.43 22.20 10.08
N VAL A 182 -1.65 21.11 10.13
CA VAL A 182 -1.71 20.00 9.17
C VAL A 182 -3.12 19.42 9.06
N HIS A 183 -3.83 19.30 10.18
CA HIS A 183 -5.19 18.74 10.23
C HIS A 183 -6.30 19.79 10.17
N GLY A 184 -5.98 21.08 10.18
CA GLY A 184 -6.95 22.17 10.02
C GLY A 184 -7.73 22.54 11.29
N HIS A 185 -7.23 22.24 12.48
CA HIS A 185 -7.92 22.45 13.76
C HIS A 185 -7.74 23.87 14.30
N ILE A 186 -8.50 24.83 13.76
CA ILE A 186 -8.45 26.24 14.16
C ILE A 186 -8.76 26.50 15.63
N SER A 187 -9.59 25.67 16.26
CA SER A 187 -9.96 25.82 17.67
C SER A 187 -8.77 25.63 18.62
N ILE A 188 -7.84 24.75 18.26
CA ILE A 188 -6.57 24.55 18.99
C ILE A 188 -5.65 25.75 18.78
N LEU A 189 -5.59 26.30 17.56
CA LEU A 189 -4.81 27.50 17.27
C LEU A 189 -5.35 28.73 18.02
N GLN A 190 -6.68 28.88 18.11
CA GLN A 190 -7.34 29.90 18.92
C GLN A 190 -6.98 29.73 20.40
N PHE A 191 -7.07 28.49 20.92
CA PHE A 191 -6.72 28.18 22.30
C PHE A 191 -5.28 28.62 22.67
N PHE A 192 -4.29 28.32 21.81
CA PHE A 192 -2.92 28.74 22.04
C PHE A 192 -2.69 30.24 21.83
N HIS A 193 -3.41 30.86 20.89
CA HIS A 193 -3.36 32.30 20.66
C HIS A 193 -3.87 33.10 21.86
N ASP A 194 -5.02 32.73 22.42
CA ASP A 194 -5.63 33.41 23.56
C ASP A 194 -4.75 33.39 24.82
N ARG A 195 -3.84 32.42 24.91
CA ARG A 195 -2.89 32.24 26.02
C ARG A 195 -1.51 32.86 25.77
N GLN A 196 -1.33 33.58 24.66
CA GLN A 196 -0.09 34.28 24.30
C GLN A 196 1.16 33.38 24.29
N VAL A 197 1.01 32.14 23.78
CA VAL A 197 2.16 31.23 23.54
C VAL A 197 2.88 31.69 22.26
N ASP A 198 3.42 32.91 22.29
CA ASP A 198 3.81 33.69 21.11
C ASP A 198 5.13 33.23 20.45
N GLY A 199 6.00 32.55 21.19
CA GLY A 199 7.33 32.13 20.71
C GLY A 199 7.34 30.90 19.78
N VAL A 200 6.18 30.27 19.58
CA VAL A 200 6.08 28.92 18.98
C VAL A 200 5.71 28.95 17.49
N PHE A 201 5.27 30.09 16.96
CA PHE A 201 4.84 30.20 15.57
C PHE A 201 6.03 30.40 14.63
N THR A 202 6.35 29.39 13.82
CA THR A 202 7.44 29.45 12.84
C THR A 202 6.95 29.96 11.48
N PRO A 203 7.80 30.61 10.67
CA PRO A 203 7.44 31.08 9.32
C PRO A 203 6.84 29.99 8.41
N ASP A 204 7.29 28.74 8.57
CA ASP A 204 6.88 27.59 7.75
C ASP A 204 5.42 27.15 8.00
N MET A 205 4.76 27.66 9.03
CA MET A 205 3.37 27.34 9.36
C MET A 205 2.37 27.78 8.28
N MET A 206 2.64 28.89 7.59
CA MET A 206 1.83 29.32 6.44
C MET A 206 1.94 28.34 5.29
N ASP A 207 3.15 27.82 5.03
CA ASP A 207 3.41 26.83 3.98
C ASP A 207 2.72 25.49 4.31
N LEU A 208 2.74 25.07 5.57
CA LEU A 208 2.02 23.87 6.03
C LEU A 208 0.51 24.00 5.83
N ALA A 209 -0.08 25.13 6.21
CA ALA A 209 -1.51 25.38 6.04
C ALA A 209 -1.90 25.37 4.55
N ALA A 210 -1.08 25.98 3.70
CA ALA A 210 -1.27 25.99 2.25
C ALA A 210 -1.14 24.61 1.62
N THR A 211 -0.14 23.82 2.04
CA THR A 211 0.12 22.46 1.55
C THR A 211 -1.06 21.51 1.80
N HIS A 212 -1.79 21.72 2.90
CA HIS A 212 -2.97 20.92 3.25
C HIS A 212 -4.30 21.60 2.89
N GLY A 213 -4.26 22.80 2.32
CA GLY A 213 -5.43 23.51 1.82
C GLY A 213 -6.35 24.13 2.86
N HIS A 214 -5.87 24.32 4.10
CA HIS A 214 -6.68 24.85 5.19
C HIS A 214 -6.76 26.38 5.14
N VAL A 215 -7.64 26.90 4.28
CA VAL A 215 -7.80 28.36 4.06
C VAL A 215 -8.21 29.10 5.32
N HIS A 216 -9.06 28.51 6.14
CA HIS A 216 -9.47 29.09 7.43
C HIS A 216 -8.27 29.22 8.39
N VAL A 217 -7.31 28.29 8.33
CA VAL A 217 -6.04 28.40 9.08
C VAL A 217 -5.15 29.49 8.49
N LEU A 218 -5.04 29.58 7.16
CA LEU A 218 -4.30 30.67 6.49
C LEU A 218 -4.86 32.05 6.86
N GLU A 219 -6.18 32.22 6.83
CA GLU A 219 -6.87 33.44 7.25
C GLU A 219 -6.61 33.77 8.72
N PHE A 220 -6.67 32.76 9.59
CA PHE A 220 -6.39 32.91 11.02
C PHE A 220 -4.95 33.37 11.26
N LEU A 221 -3.97 32.69 10.66
CA LEU A 221 -2.55 33.01 10.80
C LEU A 221 -2.23 34.39 10.22
N HIS A 222 -2.72 34.71 9.03
CA HIS A 222 -2.50 36.02 8.41
C HIS A 222 -3.06 37.17 9.24
N ARG A 223 -4.27 37.01 9.81
CA ARG A 223 -4.92 38.06 10.62
C ARG A 223 -4.24 38.29 11.96
N HIS A 224 -3.83 37.24 12.65
CA HIS A 224 -3.34 37.34 14.02
C HIS A 224 -1.80 37.40 14.10
N ARG A 225 -1.10 37.05 13.01
CA ARG A 225 0.37 37.00 12.93
C ARG A 225 0.89 37.62 11.62
N PRO A 226 0.79 38.94 11.43
CA PRO A 226 1.22 39.61 10.20
C PRO A 226 2.73 39.51 9.91
N GLY A 227 3.53 39.08 10.90
CA GLY A 227 4.97 38.83 10.72
C GLY A 227 5.33 37.51 10.03
N LEU A 228 4.37 36.58 9.89
CA LEU A 228 4.60 35.32 9.18
C LEU A 228 4.63 35.59 7.66
N ARG A 229 5.75 35.25 7.02
CA ARG A 229 5.94 35.44 5.59
C ARG A 229 5.33 34.28 4.82
N MET A 230 4.56 34.58 3.79
CA MET A 230 4.11 33.58 2.82
C MET A 230 5.23 33.31 1.84
N SER A 231 5.67 32.06 1.75
CA SER A 231 6.72 31.68 0.80
C SER A 231 6.11 31.34 -0.57
N MET A 232 6.94 31.36 -1.62
CA MET A 232 6.54 30.85 -2.94
C MET A 232 6.15 29.36 -2.87
N ARG A 233 6.81 28.59 -1.99
CA ARG A 233 6.53 27.16 -1.81
C ARG A 233 5.12 26.90 -1.28
N ALA A 234 4.56 27.81 -0.47
CA ALA A 234 3.16 27.72 -0.04
C ALA A 234 2.21 27.65 -1.24
N MET A 235 2.41 28.54 -2.22
CA MET A 235 1.54 28.61 -3.40
C MET A 235 1.78 27.43 -4.34
N GLU A 236 3.03 27.00 -4.53
CA GLU A 236 3.37 25.80 -5.31
C GLU A 236 2.75 24.54 -4.70
N SER A 237 2.87 24.32 -3.39
CA SER A 237 2.30 23.17 -2.69
C SER A 237 0.77 23.20 -2.72
N ALA A 238 0.14 24.36 -2.48
CA ALA A 238 -1.30 24.52 -2.60
C ALA A 238 -1.81 24.23 -4.02
N ALA A 239 -1.05 24.66 -5.03
CA ALA A 239 -1.35 24.39 -6.44
C ALA A 239 -1.20 22.91 -6.79
N ALA A 240 -0.13 22.24 -6.33
CA ALA A 240 0.09 20.81 -6.52
C ALA A 240 -0.96 19.93 -5.85
N GLY A 241 -1.47 20.34 -4.68
CA GLY A 241 -2.52 19.64 -3.93
C GLY A 241 -3.95 19.95 -4.36
N GLY A 242 -4.15 20.90 -5.29
CA GLY A 242 -5.49 21.22 -5.78
C GLY A 242 -6.30 22.15 -4.88
N HIS A 243 -5.63 22.87 -3.98
CA HIS A 243 -6.28 23.72 -3.00
C HIS A 243 -6.60 25.11 -3.58
N PHE A 244 -7.57 25.17 -4.49
CA PHE A 244 -7.90 26.38 -5.24
C PHE A 244 -8.19 27.60 -4.35
N ALA A 245 -8.92 27.41 -3.25
CA ALA A 245 -9.23 28.49 -2.31
C ALA A 245 -7.96 29.00 -1.60
N ALA A 246 -7.00 28.13 -1.27
CA ALA A 246 -5.71 28.52 -0.71
C ALA A 246 -4.86 29.26 -1.74
N VAL A 247 -4.83 28.79 -3.00
CA VAL A 247 -4.14 29.51 -4.09
C VAL A 247 -4.73 30.90 -4.30
N ARG A 248 -6.05 31.04 -4.27
CA ARG A 248 -6.71 32.36 -4.36
C ARG A 248 -6.36 33.26 -3.19
N PHE A 249 -6.38 32.73 -1.96
CA PHE A 249 -5.99 33.47 -0.76
C PHE A 249 -4.55 33.96 -0.89
N LEU A 250 -3.61 33.06 -1.16
CA LEU A 250 -2.20 33.39 -1.31
C LEU A 250 -1.98 34.39 -2.44
N HIS A 251 -2.69 34.29 -3.57
CA HIS A 251 -2.58 35.24 -4.67
C HIS A 251 -3.02 36.66 -4.29
N HIS A 252 -4.14 36.82 -3.57
CA HIS A 252 -4.63 38.14 -3.16
C HIS A 252 -3.75 38.80 -2.08
N HIS A 253 -3.00 38.01 -1.31
CA HIS A 253 -2.20 38.49 -0.19
C HIS A 253 -0.69 38.51 -0.45
N TYR A 254 -0.22 38.17 -1.67
CA TYR A 254 1.21 38.13 -2.02
C TYR A 254 1.84 39.52 -2.31
N ASP A 255 1.10 40.61 -2.11
CA ASP A 255 1.41 41.93 -2.71
C ASP A 255 2.52 42.77 -2.04
N ASP A 256 3.36 42.19 -1.18
CA ASP A 256 4.41 42.97 -0.53
C ASP A 256 5.75 42.20 -0.49
N HIS A 257 6.67 42.66 -1.36
CA HIS A 257 8.13 42.46 -1.31
C HIS A 257 8.77 41.27 -2.07
N HIS A 258 9.10 41.54 -3.34
CA HIS A 258 10.42 41.28 -3.95
C HIS A 258 10.87 39.84 -4.28
N LEU A 259 9.97 38.95 -4.72
CA LEU A 259 10.38 37.81 -5.55
C LEU A 259 9.34 37.54 -6.66
N PRO A 260 9.71 37.61 -7.96
CA PRO A 260 8.79 37.25 -9.04
C PRO A 260 8.37 35.78 -8.86
N CYS A 261 7.07 35.46 -8.95
CA CYS A 261 6.68 34.05 -8.93
C CYS A 261 7.27 33.36 -10.15
N GLY A 262 7.97 32.25 -9.92
CA GLY A 262 8.45 31.45 -11.03
C GLY A 262 7.29 30.80 -11.79
N PRO A 263 7.54 30.31 -13.01
CA PRO A 263 6.56 29.49 -13.76
C PRO A 263 6.17 28.19 -13.03
N ASN A 264 6.90 27.84 -11.96
CA ASN A 264 6.75 26.63 -11.16
C ASN A 264 5.36 26.44 -10.55
N VAL A 265 4.61 27.51 -10.25
CA VAL A 265 3.26 27.37 -9.63
C VAL A 265 2.27 26.76 -10.63
N MET A 266 2.33 27.18 -11.89
CA MET A 266 1.48 26.59 -12.94
C MET A 266 1.95 25.18 -13.28
N ASP A 267 3.25 24.93 -13.28
CA ASP A 267 3.80 23.57 -13.42
C ASP A 267 3.29 22.66 -12.30
N ALA A 268 3.32 23.11 -11.05
CA ALA A 268 2.82 22.37 -9.89
C ALA A 268 1.33 22.03 -10.02
N ALA A 269 0.49 23.01 -10.42
CA ALA A 269 -0.92 22.77 -10.70
C ALA A 269 -1.14 21.75 -11.83
N ALA A 270 -0.34 21.82 -12.90
CA ALA A 270 -0.41 20.90 -14.03
C ALA A 270 0.08 19.48 -13.66
N ILE A 271 1.09 19.37 -12.80
CA ILE A 271 1.58 18.11 -12.21
C ILE A 271 0.50 17.49 -11.30
N GLY A 272 -0.23 18.29 -10.53
CA GLY A 272 -1.36 17.84 -9.72
C GLY A 272 -2.61 17.46 -10.54
N GLY A 273 -2.74 17.98 -11.77
CA GLY A 273 -3.91 17.78 -12.63
C GLY A 273 -5.06 18.75 -12.33
N HIS A 274 -4.76 19.92 -11.78
CA HIS A 274 -5.76 20.90 -11.33
C HIS A 274 -5.99 22.00 -12.38
N LEU A 275 -6.81 21.68 -13.38
CA LEU A 275 -7.04 22.55 -14.55
C LEU A 275 -7.73 23.88 -14.19
N ASP A 276 -8.56 23.90 -13.16
CA ASP A 276 -9.17 25.09 -12.59
C ASP A 276 -8.12 26.06 -12.04
N ILE A 277 -7.13 25.55 -11.30
CA ILE A 277 -5.99 26.32 -10.81
C ILE A 277 -5.14 26.82 -11.98
N VAL A 278 -4.83 25.97 -12.96
CA VAL A 278 -4.06 26.37 -14.15
C VAL A 278 -4.75 27.51 -14.90
N ARG A 279 -6.08 27.43 -15.10
CA ARG A 279 -6.87 28.51 -15.74
C ARG A 279 -6.84 29.79 -14.93
N PHE A 280 -7.00 29.70 -13.61
CA PHE A 280 -6.91 30.86 -12.73
C PHE A 280 -5.54 31.52 -12.78
N LEU A 281 -4.46 30.74 -12.67
CA LEU A 281 -3.09 31.25 -12.78
C LEU A 281 -2.87 31.88 -14.15
N HIS A 282 -3.32 31.26 -15.23
CA HIS A 282 -3.18 31.82 -16.58
C HIS A 282 -3.85 33.19 -16.76
N LEU A 283 -5.02 33.38 -16.16
CA LEU A 283 -5.77 34.64 -16.25
C LEU A 283 -5.22 35.75 -15.34
N ASN A 284 -4.58 35.39 -14.23
CA ASN A 284 -4.19 36.33 -13.18
C ASN A 284 -2.68 36.49 -13.01
N ARG A 285 -1.86 35.71 -13.71
CA ARG A 285 -0.40 35.66 -13.56
C ARG A 285 0.32 35.64 -14.90
N PRO A 286 1.27 36.56 -15.15
CA PRO A 286 1.98 36.64 -16.44
C PRO A 286 3.10 35.61 -16.61
N GLU A 287 3.57 34.96 -15.53
CA GLU A 287 4.84 34.21 -15.53
C GLU A 287 4.77 32.88 -16.30
N GLY A 288 3.56 32.32 -16.47
CA GLY A 288 3.35 31.15 -17.32
C GLY A 288 3.69 29.81 -16.68
N CYS A 289 4.08 28.86 -17.53
CA CYS A 289 4.53 27.52 -17.14
C CYS A 289 5.82 27.17 -17.87
N THR A 290 6.46 26.07 -17.52
CA THR A 290 7.54 25.51 -18.34
C THR A 290 7.03 24.35 -19.18
N ARG A 291 7.93 23.69 -19.91
CA ARG A 291 7.63 22.43 -20.62
C ARG A 291 7.26 21.30 -19.66
N LEU A 292 7.58 21.44 -18.36
CA LEU A 292 7.26 20.45 -17.34
C LEU A 292 5.75 20.27 -17.17
N ALA A 293 4.95 21.33 -17.26
CA ALA A 293 3.49 21.24 -17.22
C ALA A 293 2.98 20.23 -18.27
N MET A 294 3.33 20.42 -19.55
CA MET A 294 2.90 19.52 -20.63
C MET A 294 3.41 18.10 -20.44
N ASN A 295 4.69 17.95 -20.09
CA ASN A 295 5.33 16.64 -19.92
C ASN A 295 4.68 15.83 -18.79
N ALA A 296 4.44 16.47 -17.65
CA ALA A 296 3.82 15.84 -16.49
C ALA A 296 2.34 15.51 -16.74
N SER A 297 1.58 16.43 -17.33
CA SER A 297 0.17 16.18 -17.70
C SER A 297 0.03 15.03 -18.69
N ALA A 298 0.96 14.93 -19.65
CA ALA A 298 0.98 13.82 -20.60
C ALA A 298 1.30 12.47 -19.94
N THR A 299 2.28 12.46 -19.04
CA THR A 299 2.67 11.25 -18.26
C THR A 299 1.54 10.76 -17.35
N ARG A 300 0.70 11.68 -16.83
CA ARG A 300 -0.50 11.35 -16.05
C ARG A 300 -1.71 10.90 -16.88
N GLY A 301 -1.64 11.06 -18.20
CA GLY A 301 -2.75 10.75 -19.09
C GLY A 301 -3.87 11.80 -19.12
N ASP A 302 -3.62 13.01 -18.59
CA ASP A 302 -4.62 14.08 -18.52
C ASP A 302 -4.75 14.81 -19.86
N LEU A 303 -5.57 14.24 -20.75
CA LEU A 303 -5.83 14.81 -22.07
C LEU A 303 -6.45 16.21 -21.99
N ASN A 304 -7.27 16.52 -20.98
CA ASN A 304 -7.92 17.82 -20.84
C ASN A 304 -6.90 18.91 -20.51
N MET A 305 -5.96 18.62 -19.61
CA MET A 305 -4.85 19.53 -19.33
C MET A 305 -3.92 19.68 -20.54
N VAL A 306 -3.54 18.58 -21.20
CA VAL A 306 -2.67 18.59 -22.39
C VAL A 306 -3.27 19.40 -23.54
N THR A 307 -4.55 19.19 -23.84
CA THR A 307 -5.29 19.96 -24.86
C THR A 307 -5.37 21.43 -24.51
N TRP A 308 -5.67 21.75 -23.25
CA TRP A 308 -5.77 23.13 -22.80
C TRP A 308 -4.41 23.85 -22.88
N LEU A 309 -3.34 23.23 -22.38
CA LEU A 309 -1.97 23.75 -22.47
C LEU A 309 -1.55 23.93 -23.93
N HIS A 310 -1.88 22.99 -24.82
CA HIS A 310 -1.55 23.11 -26.24
C HIS A 310 -2.20 24.34 -26.90
N VAL A 311 -3.46 24.64 -26.55
CA VAL A 311 -4.19 25.77 -27.13
C VAL A 311 -3.77 27.12 -26.55
N HIS A 312 -3.44 27.18 -25.25
CA HIS A 312 -3.27 28.46 -24.54
C HIS A 312 -1.81 28.81 -24.22
N ARG A 313 -0.87 27.86 -24.31
CA ARG A 313 0.53 28.04 -23.91
C ARG A 313 1.52 27.74 -25.05
N PRO A 314 2.42 28.68 -25.41
CA PRO A 314 3.40 28.47 -26.47
C PRO A 314 4.57 27.56 -26.06
N GLU A 315 4.81 27.31 -24.77
CA GLU A 315 6.00 26.60 -24.28
C GLU A 315 6.11 25.16 -24.79
N GLY A 316 4.96 24.51 -24.97
CA GLY A 316 4.87 23.16 -25.50
C GLY A 316 5.40 22.07 -24.57
N GLY A 317 5.74 20.92 -25.16
CA GLY A 317 6.34 19.80 -24.44
C GLY A 317 7.75 19.53 -24.91
N THR A 318 8.32 18.42 -24.44
CA THR A 318 9.48 17.78 -25.07
C THR A 318 9.08 16.38 -25.52
N THR A 319 10.02 15.63 -26.12
CA THR A 319 9.84 14.20 -26.40
C THR A 319 9.41 13.40 -25.15
N SER A 320 9.79 13.87 -23.95
CA SER A 320 9.40 13.29 -22.67
C SER A 320 7.88 13.26 -22.44
N ALA A 321 7.10 14.18 -23.02
CA ALA A 321 5.65 14.14 -22.91
C ALA A 321 5.07 12.88 -23.52
N MET A 322 5.47 12.58 -24.76
CA MET A 322 4.96 11.42 -25.50
C MET A 322 5.63 10.12 -25.03
N ASP A 323 6.91 10.17 -24.63
CA ASP A 323 7.61 9.04 -24.00
C ASP A 323 6.95 8.62 -22.67
N GLY A 324 6.64 9.59 -21.80
CA GLY A 324 5.95 9.36 -20.54
C GLY A 324 4.52 8.85 -20.75
N ALA A 325 3.75 9.49 -21.64
CA ALA A 325 2.41 9.05 -21.99
C ALA A 325 2.39 7.61 -22.53
N ALA A 326 3.36 7.23 -23.35
CA ALA A 326 3.47 5.87 -23.87
C ALA A 326 3.89 4.86 -22.79
N THR A 327 4.86 5.23 -21.94
CA THR A 327 5.33 4.41 -20.82
C THR A 327 4.23 4.10 -19.82
N CYS A 328 3.27 5.02 -19.63
CA CYS A 328 2.11 4.85 -18.76
C CYS A 328 0.84 4.38 -19.48
N GLY A 329 0.92 4.05 -20.77
CA GLY A 329 -0.19 3.43 -21.51
C GLY A 329 -1.30 4.38 -21.96
N HIS A 330 -1.05 5.69 -21.99
CA HIS A 330 -2.06 6.71 -22.28
C HIS A 330 -2.22 6.96 -23.79
N LEU A 331 -2.75 5.97 -24.51
CA LEU A 331 -2.89 6.01 -25.99
C LEU A 331 -3.58 7.27 -26.52
N LYS A 332 -4.61 7.78 -25.84
CA LYS A 332 -5.31 9.01 -26.27
C LYS A 332 -4.41 10.23 -26.27
N VAL A 333 -3.56 10.36 -25.24
CA VAL A 333 -2.56 11.43 -25.15
C VAL A 333 -1.46 11.24 -26.18
N VAL A 334 -0.98 10.00 -26.37
CA VAL A 334 0.01 9.67 -27.40
C VAL A 334 -0.48 10.07 -28.80
N LYS A 335 -1.73 9.69 -29.16
CA LYS A 335 -2.37 10.11 -30.41
C LYS A 335 -2.45 11.62 -30.53
N PHE A 336 -2.93 12.29 -29.49
CA PHE A 336 -3.09 13.75 -29.49
C PHE A 336 -1.75 14.47 -29.70
N LEU A 337 -0.72 14.08 -28.95
CA LEU A 337 0.61 14.68 -29.06
C LEU A 337 1.21 14.43 -30.44
N HIS A 338 1.09 13.23 -30.99
CA HIS A 338 1.60 12.96 -32.34
C HIS A 338 0.92 13.78 -33.43
N THR A 339 -0.39 13.99 -33.33
CA THR A 339 -1.14 14.69 -34.39
C THR A 339 -1.02 16.21 -34.31
N HIS A 340 -0.83 16.77 -33.11
CA HIS A 340 -0.86 18.22 -32.89
C HIS A 340 0.51 18.83 -32.55
N ARG A 341 1.53 18.01 -32.33
CA ARG A 341 2.86 18.47 -31.89
C ARG A 341 3.97 17.87 -32.75
N SER A 342 5.06 18.62 -32.94
CA SER A 342 6.18 18.24 -33.80
C SER A 342 7.38 17.67 -33.03
N GLU A 343 7.37 17.77 -31.69
CA GLU A 343 8.43 17.27 -30.82
C GLU A 343 8.60 15.75 -30.95
N GLY A 344 7.52 15.03 -31.23
CA GLY A 344 7.52 13.58 -31.35
C GLY A 344 7.89 12.89 -30.04
N CYS A 345 8.60 11.79 -30.16
CA CYS A 345 8.96 10.87 -29.09
C CYS A 345 10.35 10.29 -29.37
N THR A 346 10.94 9.61 -28.40
CA THR A 346 12.16 8.80 -28.57
C THR A 346 11.84 7.31 -28.52
N SER A 347 12.86 6.46 -28.71
CA SER A 347 12.72 5.02 -28.53
C SER A 347 12.23 4.65 -27.11
N ALA A 348 12.40 5.53 -26.11
CA ALA A 348 11.90 5.32 -24.76
C ALA A 348 10.37 5.15 -24.70
N ALA A 349 9.60 5.82 -25.57
CA ALA A 349 8.14 5.62 -25.67
C ALA A 349 7.79 4.16 -25.95
N PHE A 350 8.46 3.57 -26.95
CA PHE A 350 8.20 2.20 -27.39
C PHE A 350 8.60 1.20 -26.31
N TRP A 351 9.84 1.30 -25.81
CA TRP A 351 10.35 0.35 -24.80
C TRP A 351 9.67 0.50 -23.45
N GLY A 352 9.29 1.72 -23.07
CA GLY A 352 8.47 1.97 -21.89
C GLY A 352 7.09 1.32 -21.99
N ALA A 353 6.44 1.42 -23.16
CA ALA A 353 5.16 0.76 -23.41
C ALA A 353 5.27 -0.77 -23.41
N VAL A 354 6.33 -1.34 -24.00
CA VAL A 354 6.60 -2.79 -23.97
C VAL A 354 6.85 -3.27 -22.53
N LYS A 355 7.73 -2.58 -21.78
CA LYS A 355 8.08 -2.92 -20.40
C LYS A 355 6.86 -3.00 -19.48
N HIS A 356 5.89 -2.10 -19.65
CA HIS A 356 4.68 -2.06 -18.82
C HIS A 356 3.47 -2.72 -19.51
N ASN A 357 3.69 -3.50 -20.58
CA ASN A 357 2.68 -4.28 -21.28
C ASN A 357 1.50 -3.45 -21.84
N HIS A 358 1.77 -2.26 -22.37
CA HIS A 358 0.78 -1.37 -22.99
C HIS A 358 0.60 -1.69 -24.47
N VAL A 359 0.00 -2.84 -24.77
CA VAL A 359 -0.13 -3.41 -26.12
C VAL A 359 -0.72 -2.43 -27.14
N GLU A 360 -1.80 -1.73 -26.79
CA GLU A 360 -2.45 -0.79 -27.72
C GLU A 360 -1.55 0.39 -28.11
N VAL A 361 -0.66 0.83 -27.20
CA VAL A 361 0.33 1.87 -27.46
C VAL A 361 1.44 1.32 -28.35
N VAL A 362 1.92 0.10 -28.09
CA VAL A 362 2.94 -0.57 -28.90
C VAL A 362 2.46 -0.73 -30.35
N GLU A 363 1.26 -1.30 -30.56
CA GLU A 363 0.66 -1.46 -31.89
C GLU A 363 0.52 -0.12 -32.62
N TRP A 364 0.10 0.92 -31.90
CA TRP A 364 -0.04 2.25 -32.48
C TRP A 364 1.31 2.88 -32.84
N LEU A 365 2.34 2.73 -32.01
CA LEU A 365 3.69 3.23 -32.29
C LEU A 365 4.33 2.49 -33.48
N LEU A 366 4.15 1.17 -33.60
CA LEU A 366 4.64 0.38 -34.74
C LEU A 366 4.04 0.84 -36.07
N THR A 367 2.78 1.29 -36.06
CA THR A 367 2.09 1.75 -37.27
C THR A 367 2.47 3.18 -37.69
N HIS A 368 2.89 4.04 -36.75
CA HIS A 368 3.11 5.47 -36.99
C HIS A 368 4.57 5.94 -36.86
N GLN A 369 5.46 5.12 -36.29
CA GLN A 369 6.89 5.44 -36.07
C GLN A 369 7.79 4.22 -36.37
N ARG A 370 7.78 3.77 -37.64
CA ARG A 370 8.59 2.60 -38.10
C ARG A 370 10.10 2.77 -37.91
N GLN A 371 10.59 3.99 -37.75
CA GLN A 371 12.02 4.27 -37.55
C GLN A 371 12.58 3.73 -36.21
N TRP A 372 11.75 3.39 -35.23
CA TRP A 372 12.24 2.66 -34.05
C TRP A 372 12.20 1.14 -34.22
N CYS A 373 11.62 0.68 -35.33
CA CYS A 373 11.77 -0.65 -35.86
C CYS A 373 12.97 -0.73 -36.84
N ASP A 374 13.81 0.31 -36.89
CA ASP A 374 15.02 0.32 -37.71
C ASP A 374 15.97 -0.80 -37.24
N PRO A 375 16.51 -1.63 -38.16
CA PRO A 375 17.42 -2.72 -37.85
C PRO A 375 18.59 -2.32 -36.92
N TYR A 376 19.01 -1.06 -36.91
CA TYR A 376 20.07 -0.56 -36.02
C TYR A 376 19.68 -0.53 -34.52
N TYR A 377 18.39 -0.40 -34.20
CA TYR A 377 17.86 -0.40 -32.83
C TYR A 377 17.00 -1.63 -32.50
N SER A 378 16.81 -2.52 -33.49
CA SER A 378 16.12 -3.80 -33.35
C SER A 378 16.89 -4.84 -32.53
N ASN A 379 18.11 -4.54 -32.08
CA ASN A 379 18.87 -5.40 -31.16
C ASN A 379 18.40 -5.31 -29.69
N MET A 380 17.35 -4.54 -29.41
CA MET A 380 16.91 -4.24 -28.05
C MET A 380 15.68 -5.06 -27.61
N PHE A 381 15.29 -6.10 -28.37
CA PHE A 381 14.18 -7.00 -28.05
C PHE A 381 14.41 -7.97 -26.87
N VAL A 382 15.53 -7.83 -26.14
CA VAL A 382 15.74 -8.56 -24.88
C VAL A 382 16.43 -7.64 -23.88
N VAL A 383 15.68 -6.77 -23.19
CA VAL A 383 16.19 -6.14 -21.97
C VAL A 383 15.89 -7.09 -20.81
N LYS A 384 16.93 -7.75 -20.29
CA LYS A 384 16.95 -8.23 -18.90
C LYS A 384 17.97 -7.40 -18.12
N ASP A 385 17.63 -7.10 -16.87
CA ASP A 385 18.45 -6.49 -15.82
C ASP A 385 19.95 -6.30 -16.15
N LEU A 386 20.36 -5.03 -16.22
CA LEU A 386 21.61 -4.47 -16.73
C LEU A 386 22.89 -4.80 -15.93
N ARG A 387 23.09 -6.02 -15.40
CA ARG A 387 24.35 -6.28 -14.66
C ARG A 387 25.17 -7.52 -15.02
N LYS A 388 24.66 -8.54 -15.71
CA LYS A 388 25.49 -9.69 -16.13
C LYS A 388 24.88 -10.40 -17.33
N VAL A 389 25.48 -10.28 -18.52
CA VAL A 389 25.64 -11.26 -19.63
C VAL A 389 25.93 -10.50 -20.95
N PRO A 390 26.80 -11.02 -21.85
CA PRO A 390 27.43 -10.26 -22.92
C PRO A 390 26.56 -10.11 -24.18
N GLU A 391 26.90 -9.08 -24.96
CA GLU A 391 26.28 -8.59 -26.19
C GLU A 391 25.94 -9.69 -27.21
N ILE A 392 24.75 -9.61 -27.80
CA ILE A 392 24.41 -10.28 -29.05
C ILE A 392 24.18 -9.19 -30.09
N VAL A 393 25.17 -9.02 -30.97
CA VAL A 393 25.13 -8.13 -32.13
C VAL A 393 24.36 -8.84 -33.24
N ALA A 394 23.37 -8.19 -33.86
CA ALA A 394 22.87 -8.66 -35.15
C ALA A 394 23.97 -8.47 -36.20
N ASP A 395 24.67 -9.57 -36.49
CA ASP A 395 25.40 -9.74 -37.73
C ASP A 395 24.37 -10.13 -38.80
N PRO A 396 24.35 -9.49 -39.99
CA PRO A 396 23.63 -10.02 -41.16
C PRO A 396 24.05 -11.46 -41.54
N ALA A 397 25.13 -11.96 -40.95
CA ALA A 397 25.60 -13.35 -40.97
C ALA A 397 25.39 -14.11 -39.63
N ASP A 398 24.60 -13.62 -38.66
CA ASP A 398 24.31 -14.35 -37.41
C ASP A 398 23.14 -15.34 -37.60
N ASP A 399 23.50 -16.60 -37.85
CA ASP A 399 22.61 -17.71 -38.22
C ASP A 399 21.91 -18.37 -37.03
N ARG A 400 21.68 -17.66 -35.92
CA ARG A 400 21.21 -18.31 -34.68
C ARG A 400 19.76 -18.73 -34.78
N GLU A 401 19.57 -19.96 -35.24
CA GLU A 401 18.34 -20.76 -35.21
C GLU A 401 17.78 -20.99 -33.79
N GLN A 402 18.39 -20.42 -32.74
CA GLN A 402 18.12 -20.70 -31.33
C GLN A 402 17.94 -19.44 -30.46
N LEU A 403 16.84 -19.35 -29.73
CA LEU A 403 16.54 -18.33 -28.71
C LEU A 403 16.42 -18.97 -27.33
N ARG A 404 17.02 -18.36 -26.28
CA ARG A 404 16.91 -18.83 -24.89
C ARG A 404 16.55 -17.68 -23.94
N LEU A 405 15.41 -17.77 -23.26
CA LEU A 405 14.88 -16.78 -22.32
C LEU A 405 14.84 -17.39 -20.91
N GLY A 406 15.74 -16.93 -20.03
CA GLY A 406 15.98 -17.53 -18.71
C GLY A 406 15.34 -16.80 -17.50
N ARG A 407 15.55 -17.44 -16.34
CA ARG A 407 14.79 -17.56 -15.07
C ARG A 407 13.84 -16.48 -14.50
N ARG A 408 12.72 -16.97 -13.94
CA ARG A 408 11.78 -16.34 -12.95
C ARG A 408 11.25 -14.93 -13.28
N SER A 409 10.55 -14.75 -14.41
CA SER A 409 9.73 -13.55 -14.62
C SER A 409 8.36 -13.90 -15.20
N THR A 410 7.31 -13.21 -14.74
CA THR A 410 5.95 -13.24 -15.31
C THR A 410 5.80 -12.32 -16.53
N GLU A 411 6.77 -11.42 -16.78
CA GLU A 411 6.77 -10.47 -17.90
C GLU A 411 6.83 -11.15 -19.28
N PHE A 412 7.23 -12.42 -19.32
CA PHE A 412 7.36 -13.17 -20.56
C PHE A 412 6.02 -13.56 -21.21
N ASP A 413 4.92 -13.63 -20.47
CA ASP A 413 3.60 -13.91 -21.07
C ASP A 413 3.17 -12.77 -22.01
N GLY A 414 3.41 -11.51 -21.60
CA GLY A 414 3.21 -10.32 -22.43
C GLY A 414 4.19 -10.26 -23.62
N ASN A 415 5.46 -10.55 -23.38
CA ASN A 415 6.49 -10.52 -24.43
C ASN A 415 6.28 -11.60 -25.51
N LEU A 416 5.79 -12.79 -25.14
CA LEU A 416 5.47 -13.86 -26.08
C LEU A 416 4.29 -13.48 -26.98
N ARG A 417 3.26 -12.80 -26.45
CA ARG A 417 2.17 -12.25 -27.28
C ARG A 417 2.67 -11.23 -28.29
N ILE A 418 3.61 -10.37 -27.89
CA ILE A 418 4.23 -9.40 -28.79
C ILE A 418 5.05 -10.14 -29.86
N LEU A 419 5.87 -11.12 -29.47
CA LEU A 419 6.68 -11.93 -30.40
C LEU A 419 5.82 -12.69 -31.42
N CYS A 420 4.69 -13.23 -30.97
CA CYS A 420 3.76 -14.01 -31.79
C CYS A 420 2.76 -13.16 -32.57
N SER A 421 2.81 -11.83 -32.44
CA SER A 421 1.92 -10.91 -33.18
C SER A 421 2.21 -10.95 -34.69
N PRO A 422 1.20 -10.69 -35.54
CA PRO A 422 1.34 -10.68 -37.01
C PRO A 422 2.50 -9.81 -37.53
N VAL A 423 2.86 -8.76 -36.79
CA VAL A 423 3.91 -7.81 -37.14
C VAL A 423 5.31 -8.38 -36.90
N ASN A 424 5.48 -9.23 -35.89
CA ASN A 424 6.79 -9.75 -35.46
C ASN A 424 7.09 -11.16 -35.97
N ILE A 425 6.07 -11.95 -36.38
CA ILE A 425 6.25 -13.27 -37.02
C ILE A 425 7.29 -13.25 -38.16
N PRO A 426 7.33 -12.26 -39.08
CA PRO A 426 8.33 -12.24 -40.14
C PRO A 426 9.78 -12.21 -39.62
N ALA A 427 10.04 -11.47 -38.53
CA ALA A 427 11.37 -11.36 -37.93
C ALA A 427 11.83 -12.67 -37.27
N PHE A 428 10.90 -13.45 -36.72
CA PHE A 428 11.17 -14.74 -36.08
C PHE A 428 10.85 -15.95 -36.98
N SER A 429 10.61 -15.71 -38.27
CA SER A 429 10.23 -16.74 -39.24
C SER A 429 11.30 -17.83 -39.42
N ARG A 430 12.55 -17.57 -39.03
CA ARG A 430 13.67 -18.52 -39.10
C ARG A 430 13.99 -19.21 -37.77
N LEU A 431 13.25 -18.93 -36.69
CA LEU A 431 13.50 -19.49 -35.37
C LEU A 431 13.19 -20.99 -35.36
N GLN A 432 14.19 -21.83 -35.11
CA GLN A 432 14.02 -23.28 -35.06
C GLN A 432 14.10 -23.84 -33.64
N LYS A 433 14.69 -23.14 -32.68
CA LYS A 433 14.88 -23.64 -31.31
C LYS A 433 14.53 -22.55 -30.31
N LEU A 434 13.61 -22.83 -29.38
CA LEU A 434 13.16 -21.87 -28.37
C LEU A 434 13.26 -22.49 -26.98
N SER A 435 14.04 -21.88 -26.09
CA SER A 435 14.15 -22.27 -24.68
C SER A 435 13.51 -21.22 -23.79
N LEU A 436 12.51 -21.64 -23.02
CA LEU A 436 11.83 -20.89 -21.96
C LEU A 436 11.99 -21.62 -20.61
N TYR A 437 13.11 -22.31 -20.44
CA TYR A 437 13.42 -23.11 -19.26
C TYR A 437 13.47 -22.27 -17.96
N ASP A 438 12.89 -22.81 -16.89
CA ASP A 438 12.93 -22.26 -15.52
C ASP A 438 12.24 -20.89 -15.35
N ASN A 439 11.05 -20.75 -15.93
CA ASN A 439 10.21 -19.55 -15.81
C ASN A 439 8.94 -19.83 -14.96
N GLN A 440 8.01 -18.87 -14.94
CA GLN A 440 6.76 -18.93 -14.18
C GLN A 440 5.53 -19.03 -15.09
N LEU A 441 5.69 -19.63 -16.27
CA LEU A 441 4.65 -19.68 -17.30
C LEU A 441 3.52 -20.62 -16.88
N THR A 442 2.28 -20.13 -16.97
CA THR A 442 1.05 -20.89 -16.73
C THR A 442 0.33 -21.26 -18.03
N SER A 443 0.56 -20.49 -19.10
CA SER A 443 0.12 -20.76 -20.48
C SER A 443 1.18 -20.27 -21.47
N ILE A 444 1.06 -20.71 -22.73
CA ILE A 444 1.86 -20.20 -23.84
C ILE A 444 1.04 -20.26 -25.15
N ASP A 445 1.16 -19.22 -25.97
CA ASP A 445 0.58 -19.18 -27.32
C ASP A 445 1.66 -18.80 -28.33
N ILE A 446 2.18 -19.82 -29.04
CA ILE A 446 3.26 -19.68 -30.03
C ILE A 446 2.95 -20.39 -31.35
N GLY A 447 1.66 -20.68 -31.62
CA GLY A 447 1.22 -21.43 -32.81
C GLY A 447 1.58 -20.74 -34.15
N SER A 448 1.98 -19.48 -34.11
CA SER A 448 2.44 -18.73 -35.28
C SER A 448 3.89 -19.02 -35.71
N LEU A 449 4.71 -19.63 -34.85
CA LEU A 449 6.13 -19.92 -35.10
C LEU A 449 6.33 -21.21 -35.93
N ARG A 450 5.84 -21.21 -37.18
CA ARG A 450 5.74 -22.41 -38.04
C ARG A 450 7.05 -23.13 -38.37
N HIS A 451 8.21 -22.51 -38.15
CA HIS A 451 9.52 -23.11 -38.44
C HIS A 451 10.22 -23.70 -37.20
N LEU A 452 9.57 -23.67 -36.05
CA LEU A 452 10.12 -24.16 -34.80
C LEU A 452 10.25 -25.69 -34.81
N LYS A 453 11.45 -26.18 -34.49
CA LYS A 453 11.84 -27.60 -34.38
C LYS A 453 12.02 -28.07 -32.94
N GLU A 454 12.60 -27.23 -32.07
CA GLU A 454 12.90 -27.58 -30.69
C GLU A 454 12.29 -26.57 -29.71
N LEU A 455 11.59 -27.06 -28.69
CA LEU A 455 10.96 -26.23 -27.67
C LEU A 455 11.26 -26.77 -26.27
N TRP A 456 11.94 -25.97 -25.44
CA TRP A 456 12.22 -26.29 -24.04
C TRP A 456 11.37 -25.44 -23.10
N LEU A 457 10.43 -26.09 -22.42
CA LEU A 457 9.50 -25.51 -21.45
C LEU A 457 9.64 -26.10 -20.05
N SER A 458 10.70 -26.87 -19.79
CA SER A 458 10.91 -27.51 -18.49
C SER A 458 11.07 -26.48 -17.36
N ASN A 459 10.67 -26.84 -16.13
CA ASN A 459 10.63 -25.96 -14.95
C ASN A 459 9.72 -24.73 -15.15
N ASN A 460 8.45 -24.96 -15.43
CA ASN A 460 7.42 -23.91 -15.49
C ASN A 460 6.21 -24.32 -14.63
N TRP A 461 5.10 -23.57 -14.71
CA TRP A 461 3.86 -23.83 -13.98
C TRP A 461 2.71 -24.25 -14.91
N LEU A 462 3.01 -24.82 -16.07
CA LEU A 462 2.00 -25.25 -17.05
C LEU A 462 1.14 -26.38 -16.47
N THR A 463 -0.18 -26.29 -16.64
CA THR A 463 -1.15 -27.28 -16.13
C THR A 463 -1.68 -28.24 -17.20
N SER A 464 -1.42 -27.94 -18.47
CA SER A 464 -1.76 -28.74 -19.65
C SER A 464 -0.71 -28.54 -20.74
N VAL A 465 -0.63 -29.48 -21.69
CA VAL A 465 0.15 -29.27 -22.92
C VAL A 465 -0.65 -28.33 -23.84
N PRO A 466 -0.09 -27.22 -24.34
CA PRO A 466 -0.83 -26.26 -25.17
C PRO A 466 -1.14 -26.83 -26.57
N ASP A 467 -2.41 -26.81 -26.99
CA ASP A 467 -2.84 -27.28 -28.31
C ASP A 467 -2.11 -26.56 -29.47
N SER A 468 -1.85 -25.26 -29.32
CA SER A 468 -1.17 -24.45 -30.33
C SER A 468 0.25 -24.96 -30.65
N VAL A 469 0.94 -25.53 -29.67
CA VAL A 469 2.28 -26.13 -29.84
C VAL A 469 2.21 -27.44 -30.63
N LEU A 470 1.15 -28.23 -30.42
CA LEU A 470 0.97 -29.53 -31.05
C LEU A 470 0.58 -29.44 -32.53
N THR A 471 0.17 -28.24 -32.98
CA THR A 471 -0.14 -27.94 -34.39
C THR A 471 1.05 -27.42 -35.20
N LEU A 472 2.24 -27.29 -34.59
CA LEU A 472 3.43 -26.79 -35.27
C LEU A 472 3.98 -27.86 -36.24
N PRO A 473 4.15 -27.55 -37.54
CA PRO A 473 4.39 -28.57 -38.56
C PRO A 473 5.80 -29.17 -38.54
N LEU A 474 6.78 -28.48 -37.94
CA LEU A 474 8.19 -28.89 -37.92
C LEU A 474 8.70 -29.26 -36.52
N LEU A 475 7.85 -29.23 -35.49
CA LEU A 475 8.28 -29.42 -34.11
C LEU A 475 8.67 -30.88 -33.86
N SER A 476 9.96 -31.13 -33.67
CA SER A 476 10.53 -32.45 -33.45
C SER A 476 10.87 -32.73 -31.99
N ILE A 477 11.21 -31.72 -31.20
CA ILE A 477 11.61 -31.89 -29.79
C ILE A 477 10.77 -30.98 -28.90
N LEU A 478 10.08 -31.58 -27.92
CA LEU A 478 9.29 -30.87 -26.91
C LEU A 478 9.65 -31.34 -25.50
N HIS A 479 10.28 -30.47 -24.73
CA HIS A 479 10.60 -30.74 -23.33
C HIS A 479 9.68 -29.97 -22.37
N LEU A 480 8.94 -30.68 -21.55
CA LEU A 480 7.94 -30.17 -20.60
C LEU A 480 8.15 -30.69 -19.17
N SER A 481 9.30 -31.30 -18.89
CA SER A 481 9.59 -31.89 -17.58
C SER A 481 9.54 -30.85 -16.44
N ASN A 482 9.19 -31.26 -15.22
CA ASN A 482 9.06 -30.37 -14.05
C ASN A 482 8.04 -29.23 -14.28
N ASN A 483 6.81 -29.60 -14.65
CA ASN A 483 5.66 -28.70 -14.74
C ASN A 483 4.55 -29.20 -13.81
N ARG A 484 3.32 -28.67 -13.96
CA ARG A 484 2.13 -29.12 -13.23
C ARG A 484 1.10 -29.77 -14.17
N ILE A 485 1.56 -30.37 -15.27
CA ILE A 485 0.69 -30.87 -16.34
C ILE A 485 -0.14 -32.04 -15.81
N THR A 486 -1.45 -31.93 -15.94
CA THR A 486 -2.41 -32.94 -15.46
C THR A 486 -2.90 -33.89 -16.55
N HIS A 487 -2.96 -33.40 -17.78
CA HIS A 487 -3.45 -34.16 -18.94
C HIS A 487 -2.71 -33.73 -20.21
N ILE A 488 -2.58 -34.65 -21.15
CA ILE A 488 -2.15 -34.40 -22.54
C ILE A 488 -3.43 -34.36 -23.40
N PRO A 489 -3.64 -33.34 -24.24
CA PRO A 489 -4.83 -33.25 -25.09
C PRO A 489 -4.78 -34.30 -26.21
N SER A 490 -5.95 -34.73 -26.70
CA SER A 490 -6.06 -35.70 -27.81
C SER A 490 -5.51 -35.18 -29.14
N THR A 491 -5.35 -33.85 -29.26
CA THR A 491 -4.68 -33.16 -30.37
C THR A 491 -3.21 -33.55 -30.53
N ILE A 492 -2.60 -34.22 -29.53
CA ILE A 492 -1.23 -34.77 -29.64
C ILE A 492 -1.07 -35.68 -30.87
N GLY A 493 -2.13 -36.40 -31.27
CA GLY A 493 -2.10 -37.24 -32.46
C GLY A 493 -1.85 -36.47 -33.77
N ALA A 494 -2.07 -35.15 -33.78
CA ALA A 494 -1.78 -34.28 -34.92
C ALA A 494 -0.30 -33.84 -35.01
N ALA A 495 0.50 -34.08 -33.95
CA ALA A 495 1.92 -33.69 -33.90
C ALA A 495 2.77 -34.69 -34.70
N SER A 496 2.63 -34.67 -36.03
CA SER A 496 3.21 -35.69 -36.92
C SER A 496 4.73 -35.68 -36.98
N ALA A 497 5.37 -34.55 -36.75
CA ALA A 497 6.83 -34.39 -36.80
C ALA A 497 7.54 -34.61 -35.46
N LEU A 498 6.77 -34.84 -34.38
CA LEU A 498 7.30 -34.89 -33.02
C LEU A 498 8.07 -36.20 -32.79
N GLN A 499 9.36 -36.08 -32.48
CA GLN A 499 10.28 -37.20 -32.26
C GLN A 499 10.57 -37.45 -30.78
N VAL A 500 10.69 -36.37 -29.99
CA VAL A 500 11.03 -36.44 -28.57
C VAL A 500 10.02 -35.64 -27.77
N LEU A 501 9.38 -36.30 -26.81
CA LEU A 501 8.48 -35.69 -25.84
C LEU A 501 8.94 -36.02 -24.41
N SER A 502 9.41 -35.03 -23.67
CA SER A 502 9.76 -35.19 -22.25
C SER A 502 8.69 -34.58 -21.35
N LEU A 503 8.10 -35.40 -20.48
CA LEU A 503 7.05 -35.00 -19.54
C LEU A 503 7.37 -35.40 -18.09
N ASP A 504 8.62 -35.77 -17.80
CA ASP A 504 9.01 -36.23 -16.46
C ASP A 504 8.67 -35.24 -15.35
N ASN A 505 8.35 -35.73 -14.16
CA ASN A 505 8.03 -34.91 -13.00
C ASN A 505 6.87 -33.93 -13.27
N ASN A 506 5.72 -34.47 -13.65
CA ASN A 506 4.44 -33.78 -13.84
C ASN A 506 3.31 -34.51 -13.08
N HIS A 507 2.08 -34.02 -13.14
CA HIS A 507 0.92 -34.60 -12.44
C HIS A 507 -0.06 -35.35 -13.38
N LEU A 508 0.47 -36.02 -14.41
CA LEU A 508 -0.34 -36.71 -15.41
C LEU A 508 -1.20 -37.82 -14.80
N GLN A 509 -2.50 -37.82 -15.06
CA GLN A 509 -3.38 -38.90 -14.61
C GLN A 509 -3.36 -40.10 -15.56
N ASP A 510 -3.32 -39.84 -16.86
CA ASP A 510 -3.30 -40.87 -17.91
C ASP A 510 -2.59 -40.33 -19.16
N VAL A 511 -2.31 -41.22 -20.12
CA VAL A 511 -1.77 -40.88 -21.44
C VAL A 511 -2.84 -41.17 -22.52
N PRO A 512 -3.23 -40.18 -23.34
CA PRO A 512 -4.25 -40.38 -24.38
C PRO A 512 -3.80 -41.41 -25.41
N VAL A 513 -4.72 -42.25 -25.88
CA VAL A 513 -4.45 -43.27 -26.91
C VAL A 513 -3.98 -42.67 -28.23
N GLU A 514 -4.36 -41.41 -28.49
CA GLU A 514 -3.96 -40.61 -29.64
C GLU A 514 -2.45 -40.35 -29.70
N ILE A 515 -1.70 -40.52 -28.60
CA ILE A 515 -0.23 -40.46 -28.65
C ILE A 515 0.35 -41.52 -29.60
N GLY A 516 -0.37 -42.64 -29.80
CA GLY A 516 -0.01 -43.67 -30.77
C GLY A 516 -0.17 -43.25 -32.23
N GLN A 517 -0.76 -42.08 -32.50
CA GLN A 517 -0.90 -41.50 -33.85
C GLN A 517 0.31 -40.62 -34.23
N CYS A 518 1.22 -40.32 -33.28
CA CYS A 518 2.46 -39.60 -33.54
C CYS A 518 3.44 -40.52 -34.30
N ALA A 519 3.40 -40.47 -35.63
CA ALA A 519 4.14 -41.39 -36.50
C ALA A 519 5.66 -41.38 -36.28
N ASP A 520 6.23 -40.21 -35.95
CA ASP A 520 7.68 -40.02 -35.82
C ASP A 520 8.17 -40.06 -34.37
N LEU A 521 7.32 -40.35 -33.38
CA LEU A 521 7.69 -40.31 -31.96
C LEU A 521 8.62 -41.49 -31.61
N VAL A 522 9.89 -41.17 -31.31
CA VAL A 522 10.93 -42.14 -30.98
C VAL A 522 11.17 -42.21 -29.47
N GLU A 523 11.04 -41.09 -28.77
CA GLU A 523 11.33 -40.98 -27.34
C GLU A 523 10.19 -40.31 -26.57
N LEU A 524 9.64 -41.05 -25.60
CA LEU A 524 8.59 -40.57 -24.70
C LEU A 524 9.05 -40.78 -23.25
N ASN A 525 9.34 -39.68 -22.55
CA ASN A 525 9.77 -39.72 -21.15
C ASN A 525 8.63 -39.33 -20.21
N LEU A 526 8.23 -40.26 -19.35
CA LEU A 526 7.08 -40.15 -18.44
C LEU A 526 7.45 -40.58 -17.00
N ARG A 527 8.66 -40.28 -16.53
CA ARG A 527 9.07 -40.70 -15.18
C ARG A 527 8.53 -39.74 -14.12
N TYR A 528 8.35 -40.27 -12.91
CA TYR A 528 8.02 -39.47 -11.71
C TYR A 528 6.68 -38.72 -11.80
N HIS A 529 5.59 -39.43 -12.05
CA HIS A 529 4.24 -38.90 -11.90
C HIS A 529 3.67 -39.32 -10.53
N PRO A 530 3.32 -38.40 -9.61
CA PRO A 530 2.84 -38.76 -8.27
C PRO A 530 1.56 -39.61 -8.26
N THR A 531 0.81 -39.58 -9.37
CA THR A 531 -0.45 -40.27 -9.60
C THR A 531 -0.29 -41.66 -10.19
N TRP A 532 0.91 -42.02 -10.67
CA TRP A 532 1.20 -43.34 -11.23
C TRP A 532 1.97 -44.16 -10.20
N ASN A 533 1.46 -45.36 -9.91
CA ASN A 533 2.12 -46.31 -9.01
C ASN A 533 3.29 -47.01 -9.69
#